data_AF-A0A5J5B6D8-F1
#
_entry.id   AF-A0A5J5B6D8-F1
#
_cell.length_a   1.000
_cell.length_b   1.000
_cell.length_c   1.000
_cell.angle_alpha   90.00
_cell.angle_beta   90.00
_cell.angle_gamma   90.00
#
_symmetry.space_group_name_H-M   'P 1'
#
loop_
_entity.id
_entity.type
_entity.pdbx_description
1 polymer ?
#
loop_
_entity_poly.entity_id
_entity_poly.type
_entity_poly.pdbx_seq_one_letter_code
_entity_poly.pdbx_strand_id
1 'polypeptide(L)'
;MRRFLKAAQSDKKLELISFFIIELCLVEYEMLKFPPSLLAAAAIFTAQCILSGSKQWSKTSERHSNYLEDHLLECSRLMVTFHQKAGTGKLTGVHRKYSTSKDGSMTIEPV
;
A
#
# COMPACT_ATOMS: atom_id res chain seq x y z
N MET A 1 -1.24 -1.43 -11.35
CA MET A 1 -1.09 -2.34 -10.18
C MET A 1 -0.55 -3.72 -10.56
N ARG A 2 -1.28 -4.59 -11.30
CA ARG A 2 -0.81 -5.96 -11.63
C ARG A 2 0.59 -6.04 -12.27
N ARG A 3 0.94 -5.09 -13.14
CA ARG A 3 2.29 -4.98 -13.74
C ARG A 3 3.39 -4.77 -12.69
N PHE A 4 3.11 -3.93 -11.69
CA PHE A 4 4.05 -3.59 -10.64
C PHE A 4 4.19 -4.73 -9.61
N LEU A 5 3.08 -5.39 -9.27
CA LEU A 5 3.08 -6.59 -8.40
C LEU A 5 3.96 -7.71 -8.98
N LYS A 6 3.82 -7.98 -10.29
CA LYS A 6 4.68 -8.94 -10.99
C LYS A 6 6.16 -8.53 -10.95
N ALA A 7 6.47 -7.25 -11.12
CA ALA A 7 7.85 -6.74 -11.06
C ALA A 7 8.44 -6.80 -9.64
N ALA A 8 7.60 -6.63 -8.62
CA ALA A 8 7.96 -6.69 -7.21
C ALA A 8 8.11 -8.12 -6.67
N GLN A 9 7.89 -9.15 -7.50
CA GLN A 9 7.83 -10.56 -7.08
C GLN A 9 6.89 -10.73 -5.88
N SER A 10 5.69 -10.14 -5.98
CA SER A 10 4.72 -10.07 -4.89
C SER A 10 4.23 -11.45 -4.46
N ASP A 11 4.17 -11.67 -3.14
CA ASP A 11 3.40 -12.75 -2.55
C ASP A 11 1.93 -12.32 -2.39
N LYS A 12 1.02 -13.28 -2.15
CA LYS A 12 -0.43 -12.98 -1.97
C LYS A 12 -0.66 -11.93 -0.86
N LYS A 13 0.19 -11.93 0.17
CA LYS A 13 0.11 -10.97 1.27
C LYS A 13 0.42 -9.54 0.81
N LEU A 14 1.49 -9.34 0.03
CA LEU A 14 1.81 -8.04 -0.56
C LEU A 14 0.70 -7.54 -1.48
N GLU A 15 0.12 -8.43 -2.31
CA GLU A 15 -1.00 -8.06 -3.19
C GLU A 15 -2.19 -7.53 -2.38
N LEU A 16 -2.61 -8.27 -1.35
CA LEU A 16 -3.76 -7.89 -0.52
C LEU A 16 -3.53 -6.57 0.22
N ILE A 17 -2.36 -6.36 0.83
CA ILE A 17 -2.03 -5.09 1.51
C ILE A 17 -1.97 -3.95 0.51
N SER A 18 -1.39 -4.16 -0.68
CA SER A 18 -1.35 -3.13 -1.72
C SER A 18 -2.75 -2.69 -2.16
N PHE A 19 -3.67 -3.65 -2.34
CA PHE A 19 -5.07 -3.34 -2.66
C PHE A 19 -5.78 -2.64 -1.51
N PHE A 20 -5.56 -3.08 -0.27
CA PHE A 20 -6.10 -2.42 0.92
C PHE A 20 -5.66 -0.95 1.00
N ILE A 21 -4.37 -0.67 0.83
CA ILE A 21 -3.84 0.70 0.85
C ILE A 21 -4.44 1.55 -0.27
N ILE A 22 -4.60 1.01 -1.48
CA ILE A 22 -5.29 1.75 -2.57
C ILE A 22 -6.75 2.04 -2.21
N GLU A 23 -7.51 1.04 -1.74
CA GLU A 23 -8.93 1.24 -1.39
C GLU A 23 -9.07 2.35 -0.32
N LEU A 24 -8.12 2.41 0.61
CA LEU A 24 -8.05 3.47 1.62
C LEU A 24 -7.72 4.84 1.03
N CYS A 25 -6.84 4.92 0.02
CA CYS A 25 -6.51 6.18 -0.64
C CYS A 25 -7.64 6.72 -1.52
N LEU A 26 -8.46 5.84 -2.11
CA LEU A 26 -9.55 6.24 -3.00
C LEU A 26 -10.66 7.02 -2.27
N VAL A 27 -10.76 6.92 -0.95
CA VAL A 27 -11.73 7.67 -0.14
C VAL A 27 -11.17 8.97 0.43
N GLU A 28 -9.87 9.21 0.29
CA GLU A 28 -9.19 10.38 0.85
C GLU A 28 -8.95 11.44 -0.24
N TYR A 29 -9.59 12.60 -0.07
CA TYR A 29 -9.53 13.69 -1.05
C TYR A 29 -8.09 14.17 -1.32
N GLU A 30 -7.24 14.17 -0.28
CA GLU A 30 -5.84 14.58 -0.37
C GLU A 30 -5.02 13.72 -1.36
N MET A 31 -5.48 12.50 -1.67
CA MET A 31 -4.79 11.58 -2.59
C MET A 31 -5.07 11.88 -4.06
N LEU A 32 -6.07 12.70 -4.38
CA LEU A 32 -6.39 13.09 -5.76
C LEU A 32 -5.30 13.91 -6.44
N LYS A 33 -4.38 14.51 -5.66
CA LYS A 33 -3.22 15.23 -6.20
C LYS A 33 -2.19 14.32 -6.90
N PHE A 34 -2.22 13.01 -6.61
CA PHE A 34 -1.27 12.05 -7.16
C PHE A 34 -1.84 11.32 -8.39
N PRO A 35 -1.04 11.07 -9.43
CA PRO A 35 -1.51 10.32 -10.58
C PRO A 35 -1.75 8.84 -10.20
N PRO A 36 -2.71 8.15 -10.84
CA PRO A 36 -3.04 6.75 -10.53
C PRO A 36 -1.86 5.77 -10.63
N SER A 37 -0.90 6.03 -11.52
CA SER A 37 0.33 5.24 -11.63
C SER A 37 1.23 5.37 -10.41
N LEU A 38 1.36 6.58 -9.85
CA LEU A 38 2.14 6.85 -8.65
C LEU A 38 1.45 6.24 -7.43
N LEU A 39 0.14 6.40 -7.28
CA LEU A 39 -0.64 5.74 -6.22
C LEU A 39 -0.43 4.21 -6.24
N ALA A 40 -0.44 3.60 -7.42
CA ALA A 40 -0.21 2.17 -7.53
C ALA A 40 1.22 1.72 -7.23
N ALA A 41 2.23 2.53 -7.55
CA ALA A 41 3.62 2.23 -7.19
C ALA A 41 3.86 2.45 -5.68
N ALA A 42 3.36 3.56 -5.13
CA ALA A 42 3.49 3.93 -3.73
C ALA A 42 2.77 2.92 -2.83
N ALA A 43 1.57 2.44 -3.19
CA ALA A 43 0.87 1.44 -2.39
C ALA A 43 1.66 0.12 -2.28
N ILE A 44 2.36 -0.30 -3.33
CA ILE A 44 3.20 -1.49 -3.31
C ILE A 44 4.44 -1.25 -2.47
N PHE A 45 5.07 -0.08 -2.61
CA PHE A 45 6.20 0.32 -1.77
C PHE A 45 5.81 0.34 -0.29
N THR A 46 4.70 0.99 0.07
CA THR A 46 4.17 1.01 1.43
C THR A 46 3.87 -0.41 1.94
N ALA A 47 3.25 -1.26 1.13
CA ALA A 47 3.01 -2.66 1.50
C ALA A 47 4.31 -3.44 1.74
N GLN A 48 5.35 -3.19 0.94
CA GLN A 48 6.69 -3.78 1.15
C GLN A 48 7.30 -3.31 2.47
N CYS A 49 7.17 -2.03 2.80
CA CYS A 49 7.63 -1.47 4.08
C CYS A 49 6.88 -2.11 5.26
N ILE A 50 5.56 -2.25 5.19
CA ILE A 50 4.74 -2.88 6.24
C ILE A 50 5.16 -4.35 6.47
N LEU A 51 5.40 -5.11 5.39
CA LEU A 51 5.72 -6.54 5.50
C LEU A 51 7.15 -6.84 5.91
N SER A 52 8.11 -6.04 5.44
CA SER A 52 9.54 -6.32 5.59
C SER A 52 10.25 -5.35 6.53
N GLY A 53 9.53 -4.38 7.12
CA GLY A 53 10.05 -3.36 8.04
C GLY A 53 10.98 -2.31 7.40
N SER A 54 11.65 -2.61 6.29
CA SER A 54 12.63 -1.73 5.63
C SER A 54 13.10 -2.20 4.25
N LYS A 55 12.19 -2.64 3.36
CA LYS A 55 12.60 -2.95 1.98
C LYS A 55 12.80 -1.66 1.17
N GLN A 56 14.03 -1.45 0.70
CA GLN A 56 14.37 -0.41 -0.28
C GLN A 56 13.68 -0.68 -1.61
N TRP A 57 13.21 0.38 -2.27
CA TRP A 57 12.57 0.25 -3.57
C TRP A 57 13.58 -0.29 -4.59
N SER A 58 13.35 -1.49 -5.12
CA SER A 58 14.37 -2.17 -5.93
C SER A 58 14.57 -1.50 -7.29
N LYS A 59 15.79 -1.54 -7.83
CA LYS A 59 16.09 -1.07 -9.21
C LYS A 59 15.20 -1.71 -10.28
N THR A 60 14.76 -2.95 -10.04
CA THR A 60 13.77 -3.62 -10.91
C THR A 60 12.41 -2.95 -10.82
N SER A 61 11.95 -2.62 -9.62
CA SER A 61 10.70 -1.89 -9.39
C SER A 61 10.75 -0.49 -10.02
N GLU A 62 11.84 0.24 -9.84
CA GLU A 62 12.09 1.55 -10.47
C GLU A 62 11.98 1.49 -11.99
N ARG A 63 12.64 0.51 -12.61
CA ARG A 63 12.62 0.34 -14.07
C ARG A 63 11.23 0.05 -14.63
N HIS A 64 10.37 -0.63 -13.86
CA HIS A 64 9.02 -0.98 -14.29
C HIS A 64 7.97 0.07 -13.94
N SER A 65 8.21 0.89 -12.91
CA SER A 65 7.34 1.96 -12.46
C SER A 65 7.69 3.33 -13.07
N ASN A 66 8.94 3.52 -13.48
CA ASN A 66 9.57 4.82 -13.78
C ASN A 66 9.54 5.81 -12.61
N TYR A 67 9.39 5.33 -11.38
CA TYR A 67 9.43 6.14 -10.16
C TYR A 67 10.60 5.71 -9.27
N LEU A 68 11.38 6.70 -8.85
CA LEU A 68 12.40 6.58 -7.81
C LEU A 68 11.74 6.54 -6.43
N GLU A 69 12.45 6.02 -5.44
CA GLU A 69 11.99 6.00 -4.05
C GLU A 69 11.55 7.39 -3.56
N ASP A 70 12.32 8.43 -3.90
CA ASP A 70 12.02 9.83 -3.53
C ASP A 70 10.67 10.32 -4.06
N HIS A 71 10.27 9.88 -5.25
CA HIS A 71 8.97 10.24 -5.84
C HIS A 71 7.81 9.56 -5.09
N LEU A 72 8.07 8.42 -4.44
CA LEU A 72 7.06 7.62 -3.74
C LEU A 72 6.92 8.02 -2.27
N LEU A 73 7.96 8.60 -1.66
CA LEU A 73 8.00 8.89 -0.22
C LEU A 73 6.85 9.78 0.25
N GLU A 74 6.52 10.86 -0.48
CA GLU A 74 5.43 11.75 -0.09
C GLU A 74 4.08 11.01 -0.07
N CYS A 75 3.77 10.31 -1.15
CA CYS A 75 2.54 9.51 -1.28
C CYS A 75 2.50 8.38 -0.24
N SER A 76 3.63 7.71 0.00
CA SER A 76 3.75 6.62 0.98
C SER A 76 3.56 7.10 2.42
N ARG A 77 4.06 8.28 2.80
CA ARG A 77 3.84 8.83 4.15
C ARG A 77 2.36 9.11 4.43
N LEU A 78 1.64 9.62 3.43
CA LEU A 78 0.20 9.82 3.52
C LEU A 78 -0.53 8.47 3.64
N MET A 79 -0.15 7.48 2.83
CA MET A 79 -0.68 6.12 2.92
C MET A 79 -0.51 5.48 4.31
N VAL A 80 0.67 5.61 4.92
CA VAL A 80 0.92 5.13 6.29
C VAL A 80 0.07 5.86 7.31
N THR A 81 -0.07 7.18 7.17
CA THR A 81 -0.92 7.99 8.05
C THR A 81 -2.38 7.54 7.99
N PHE A 82 -2.92 7.31 6.79
CA PHE A 82 -4.27 6.78 6.63
C PHE A 82 -4.39 5.36 7.19
N HIS A 83 -3.38 4.53 6.99
CA HIS A 83 -3.35 3.17 7.51
C HIS A 83 -3.45 3.14 9.05
N GLN A 84 -2.67 3.96 9.74
CA GLN A 84 -2.72 4.10 11.21
C GLN A 84 -4.08 4.65 11.68
N LYS A 85 -4.66 5.61 10.96
CA LYS A 85 -6.02 6.11 11.20
C LYS A 85 -7.08 5.05 10.97
N ALA A 86 -6.89 4.12 10.03
CA ALA A 86 -7.83 3.04 9.78
C ALA A 86 -7.82 1.99 10.91
N GLY A 87 -6.67 1.77 11.55
CA GLY A 87 -6.56 0.89 12.73
C GLY A 87 -7.14 1.51 14.02
N THR A 88 -7.20 2.83 14.11
CA THR A 88 -7.66 3.58 15.30
C THR A 88 -9.02 4.27 15.13
N GLY A 89 -9.54 4.35 13.90
CA GLY A 89 -10.69 5.18 13.52
C GLY A 89 -11.89 4.43 12.95
N LYS A 90 -12.94 5.21 12.60
CA LYS A 90 -14.27 4.75 12.17
C LYS A 90 -14.33 4.22 10.72
N LEU A 91 -13.19 4.02 10.04
CA LEU A 91 -13.09 3.47 8.67
C LEU A 91 -13.25 1.93 8.67
N THR A 92 -14.42 1.52 9.14
CA THR A 92 -14.74 0.15 9.53
C THR A 92 -15.20 -0.75 8.38
N GLY A 93 -15.24 -0.27 7.13
CA GLY A 93 -15.66 -1.08 5.98
C GLY A 93 -14.50 -1.89 5.40
N VAL A 94 -13.45 -1.18 4.96
CA VAL A 94 -12.25 -1.78 4.37
C VAL A 94 -11.44 -2.53 5.43
N HIS A 95 -11.18 -1.93 6.60
CA HIS A 95 -10.48 -2.64 7.68
C HIS A 95 -11.21 -3.93 8.07
N ARG A 96 -12.53 -3.88 8.27
CA ARG A 96 -13.34 -5.07 8.57
C ARG A 96 -13.34 -6.09 7.44
N LYS A 97 -13.44 -5.68 6.17
CA LYS A 97 -13.38 -6.57 5.00
C LYS A 97 -12.09 -7.41 5.00
N TYR A 98 -10.96 -6.82 5.41
CA TYR A 98 -9.68 -7.52 5.49
C TYR A 98 -9.40 -8.14 6.88
N SER A 99 -10.14 -7.77 7.93
CA SER A 99 -10.07 -8.39 9.27
C SER A 99 -11.06 -9.55 9.50
N THR A 100 -12.16 -9.69 8.72
CA THR A 100 -13.25 -10.64 9.02
C THR A 100 -13.46 -11.78 8.02
N SER A 101 -12.60 -11.94 7.01
CA SER A 101 -12.65 -13.14 6.18
C SER A 101 -11.84 -14.29 6.79
N LYS A 102 -12.51 -15.43 6.96
CA LYS A 102 -12.01 -16.73 7.46
C LYS A 102 -10.92 -17.38 6.58
N ASP A 103 -10.29 -16.61 5.69
CA ASP A 103 -9.12 -17.00 4.89
C ASP A 103 -7.98 -16.05 5.20
N GLY A 104 -7.12 -16.44 6.14
CA GLY A 104 -5.87 -15.75 6.46
C GLY A 104 -6.06 -14.45 7.24
N SER A 105 -6.31 -14.57 8.54
CA SER A 105 -6.21 -13.47 9.51
C SER A 105 -4.89 -12.72 9.33
N MET A 106 -4.96 -11.56 8.67
CA MET A 106 -3.88 -10.58 8.65
C MET A 106 -3.98 -9.78 9.93
N THR A 107 -3.17 -10.13 10.92
CA THR A 107 -2.80 -9.20 11.99
C THR A 107 -1.98 -8.10 11.33
N ILE A 108 -2.65 -7.07 10.82
CA ILE A 108 -1.99 -5.81 10.50
C ILE A 108 -1.74 -5.16 11.87
N GLU A 109 -0.56 -5.36 12.43
CA GLU A 109 -0.20 -4.61 13.63
C GLU A 109 0.04 -3.15 13.24
N PRO A 110 -0.57 -2.19 13.96
CA PRO A 110 -0.20 -0.79 13.79
C PRO A 110 1.26 -0.65 14.26
N VAL A 111 2.14 -0.25 13.34
CA VAL A 111 3.50 0.20 13.68
C VAL A 111 3.44 1.56 14.37
#